data_AF-A0A2A7B9U8-F1
#
_entry.id   AF-A0A2A7B9U8-F1
#
_cell.length_a   1.000
_cell.length_b   1.000
_cell.length_c   1.000
_cell.angle_alpha   90.00
_cell.angle_beta   90.00
_cell.angle_gamma   90.00
#
_symmetry.space_group_name_H-M   'P 1'
#
loop_
_entity.id
_entity.type
_entity.pdbx_description
1 polymer ?
#
loop_
_entity_poly.entity_id
_entity_poly.type
_entity_poly.pdbx_seq_one_letter_code
_entity_poly.pdbx_strand_id
1 'polypeptide(L)'
;MATNMSRRVFLKCAGAAALAVTASGIFAGCSPSGGGSKDTVYGVGESTQINGVNVKLLGYRLDPISGMVGNYAGKTFITVCIGLENQSEQTVKMGNTTETELAEVLKAIYNNQYETLGKSDFKMTSDSGKIGHAEIGYLTDETGLKSYGVRDNLKPKETGCIKIYAVVPSNWEQIGIQYTPYFAPNETRSFVLNRANKL
;
A
#
# COMPACT_ATOMS: atom_id res chain seq x y z
N MET A 1 25.68 45.98 -9.71
CA MET A 1 24.67 45.48 -8.76
C MET A 1 24.47 44.00 -9.03
N ALA A 2 25.09 43.15 -8.22
CA ALA A 2 24.99 41.70 -8.34
C ALA A 2 24.06 41.20 -7.23
N THR A 3 22.89 40.70 -7.61
CA THR A 3 21.90 40.13 -6.71
C THR A 3 22.41 38.78 -6.19
N ASN A 4 22.69 38.74 -4.90
CA ASN A 4 23.12 37.57 -4.15
C ASN A 4 21.92 36.66 -3.90
N MET A 5 21.73 35.62 -4.72
CA MET A 5 20.73 34.57 -4.45
C MET A 5 21.28 33.61 -3.39
N SER A 6 20.61 33.60 -2.24
CA SER A 6 20.91 32.78 -1.05
C SER A 6 20.83 31.28 -1.34
N ARG A 7 21.88 30.54 -0.98
CA ARG A 7 22.07 29.08 -1.12
C ARG A 7 21.17 28.23 -0.21
N ARG A 8 19.95 28.67 0.12
CA ARG A 8 19.04 27.97 1.06
C ARG A 8 17.83 27.27 0.43
N VAL A 9 17.80 27.07 -0.90
CA VAL A 9 16.69 26.36 -1.58
C VAL A 9 17.14 25.08 -2.30
N PHE A 10 18.42 24.73 -2.29
CA PHE A 10 18.95 23.54 -2.97
C PHE A 10 19.12 22.32 -2.07
N LEU A 11 18.32 22.20 -1.01
CA LEU A 11 18.29 21.02 -0.14
C LEU A 11 16.90 20.40 -0.03
N LYS A 12 16.29 20.13 -1.18
CA LYS A 12 15.24 19.12 -1.37
C LYS A 12 15.53 18.43 -2.72
N CYS A 13 15.50 17.10 -2.75
CA CYS A 13 15.78 16.22 -3.92
C CYS A 13 17.21 15.68 -4.11
N ALA A 14 17.99 15.48 -3.04
CA ALA A 14 19.15 14.58 -3.10
C ALA A 14 19.05 13.54 -1.99
N GLY A 15 18.28 12.48 -2.23
CA GLY A 15 18.10 11.42 -1.26
C GLY A 15 17.03 10.40 -1.62
N ALA A 16 17.06 9.85 -2.83
CA ALA A 16 16.38 8.60 -3.17
C ALA A 16 16.86 8.11 -4.54
N ALA A 17 18.15 7.77 -4.67
CA ALA A 17 18.52 6.78 -5.66
C ALA A 17 18.22 5.41 -5.04
N ALA A 18 16.93 5.06 -4.96
CA ALA A 18 16.54 3.69 -4.73
C ALA A 18 16.96 2.93 -5.99
N LEU A 19 17.80 1.91 -5.81
CA LEU A 19 18.14 0.95 -6.85
C LEU A 19 16.83 0.52 -7.52
N ALA A 20 16.68 0.83 -8.81
CA ALA A 20 15.60 0.29 -9.63
C ALA A 20 15.87 -1.20 -9.80
N VAL A 21 15.55 -1.99 -8.76
CA VAL A 21 15.49 -3.44 -8.88
C VAL A 21 14.32 -3.70 -9.82
N THR A 22 14.64 -4.26 -10.98
CA THR A 22 13.65 -4.61 -11.99
C THR A 22 12.69 -5.64 -11.40
N ALA A 23 11.59 -5.16 -10.84
CA ALA A 23 10.51 -5.93 -10.22
C ALA A 23 9.72 -6.78 -11.24
N SER A 24 10.25 -6.96 -12.46
CA SER A 24 9.74 -7.84 -13.50
C SER A 24 9.65 -9.30 -13.02
N GLY A 25 10.55 -9.73 -12.12
CA GLY A 25 10.60 -11.09 -11.59
C GLY A 25 9.48 -11.41 -10.59
N ILE A 26 9.11 -10.46 -9.72
CA ILE A 26 8.15 -10.74 -8.63
C ILE A 26 6.71 -10.92 -9.12
N PHE A 27 6.40 -10.36 -10.30
CA PHE A 27 5.11 -10.52 -10.96
C PHE A 27 5.14 -11.56 -12.10
N ALA A 28 6.28 -12.24 -12.32
CA ALA A 28 6.40 -13.27 -13.33
C ALA A 28 5.43 -14.43 -13.02
N GLY A 29 4.30 -14.49 -13.74
CA GLY A 29 3.23 -15.47 -13.54
C GLY A 29 1.88 -14.91 -13.09
N CYS A 30 1.79 -13.61 -12.79
CA CYS A 30 0.52 -12.93 -12.54
C CYS A 30 0.11 -12.14 -13.80
N SER A 31 -0.77 -12.71 -14.63
CA SER A 31 -1.33 -11.98 -15.77
C SER A 31 -2.02 -10.69 -15.27
N PRO A 32 -1.66 -9.50 -15.79
CA PRO A 32 -2.33 -8.27 -15.42
C PRO A 32 -3.79 -8.37 -15.84
N SER A 33 -4.68 -8.43 -14.84
CA SER A 33 -6.13 -8.42 -15.05
C SER A 33 -6.60 -6.97 -15.13
N GLY A 34 -6.28 -6.29 -16.23
CA GLY A 34 -6.62 -4.87 -16.41
C GLY A 34 -5.74 -4.17 -17.44
N GLY A 35 -6.32 -3.22 -18.18
CA GLY A 35 -5.68 -2.53 -19.31
C GLY A 35 -4.77 -1.34 -18.94
N GLY A 36 -4.42 -1.16 -17.66
CA GLY A 36 -3.53 -0.08 -17.19
C GLY A 36 -2.04 -0.44 -17.27
N SER A 37 -1.19 0.58 -17.49
CA SER A 37 0.27 0.55 -17.76
C SER A 37 1.00 -0.75 -17.38
N LYS A 38 1.35 -1.55 -18.38
CA LYS A 38 1.78 -2.95 -18.22
C LYS A 38 3.20 -3.16 -17.68
N ASP A 39 4.03 -2.11 -17.56
CA ASP A 39 5.47 -2.31 -17.33
C ASP A 39 6.07 -1.48 -16.18
N THR A 40 5.37 -0.48 -15.64
CA THR A 40 5.93 0.37 -14.58
C THR A 40 5.66 -0.22 -13.21
N VAL A 41 6.72 -0.53 -12.47
CA VAL A 41 6.64 -0.88 -11.05
C VAL A 41 7.20 0.28 -10.23
N TYR A 42 6.42 0.75 -9.25
CA TYR A 42 6.75 1.89 -8.42
C TYR A 42 7.39 1.42 -7.10
N GLY A 43 8.53 2.00 -6.75
CA GLY A 43 9.17 1.79 -5.46
C GLY A 43 8.50 2.56 -4.32
N VAL A 44 8.94 2.28 -3.09
CA VAL A 44 8.57 3.07 -1.92
C VAL A 44 9.02 4.52 -2.12
N GLY A 45 8.13 5.47 -1.92
CA GLY A 45 8.44 6.88 -2.16
C GLY A 45 7.95 7.41 -3.50
N GLU A 46 7.75 6.54 -4.49
CA GLU A 46 7.34 6.93 -5.84
C GLU A 46 5.82 7.07 -5.94
N SER A 47 5.39 8.12 -6.65
CA SER A 47 3.98 8.46 -6.87
C SER A 47 3.54 8.09 -8.28
N THR A 48 2.32 7.58 -8.40
CA THR A 48 1.58 7.45 -9.67
C THR A 48 0.21 8.09 -9.53
N GLN A 49 -0.36 8.59 -10.61
CA GLN A 49 -1.72 9.12 -10.61
C GLN A 49 -2.70 8.11 -11.19
N ILE A 50 -3.88 7.99 -10.58
CA ILE A 50 -5.03 7.21 -11.06
C ILE A 50 -6.26 8.10 -10.93
N ASN A 51 -6.91 8.49 -12.03
CA ASN A 51 -8.12 9.34 -12.02
C ASN A 51 -8.04 10.58 -11.10
N GLY A 52 -6.91 11.29 -11.11
CA GLY A 52 -6.71 12.49 -10.26
C GLY A 52 -6.40 12.18 -8.78
N VAL A 53 -6.22 10.92 -8.41
CA VAL A 53 -5.73 10.50 -7.09
C VAL A 53 -4.26 10.18 -7.20
N ASN A 54 -3.43 10.83 -6.40
CA ASN A 54 -2.03 10.47 -6.25
C ASN A 54 -1.94 9.23 -5.35
N VAL A 55 -1.28 8.18 -5.83
CA VAL A 55 -1.13 6.88 -5.15
C VAL A 55 0.35 6.59 -4.96
N LYS A 56 0.73 6.22 -3.75
CA LYS A 56 2.13 6.02 -3.38
C LYS A 56 2.30 4.93 -2.33
N LEU A 57 3.25 4.02 -2.54
CA LEU A 57 3.67 3.09 -1.50
C LEU A 57 4.55 3.84 -0.49
N LEU A 58 4.12 3.88 0.78
CA LEU A 58 4.84 4.59 1.85
C LEU A 58 5.88 3.70 2.55
N GLY A 59 5.68 2.38 2.57
CA GLY A 59 6.52 1.43 3.29
C GLY A 59 5.69 0.55 4.22
N TYR A 60 6.35 -0.06 5.21
CA TYR A 60 5.69 -0.98 6.14
C TYR A 60 6.15 -0.82 7.60
N ARG A 61 5.32 -1.26 8.54
CA ARG A 61 5.67 -1.42 9.95
C ARG A 61 5.65 -2.89 10.34
N LEU A 62 6.41 -3.23 11.38
CA LEU A 62 6.29 -4.52 12.06
C LEU A 62 5.24 -4.37 13.15
N ASP A 63 4.28 -5.28 13.16
CA ASP A 63 3.24 -5.32 14.18
C ASP A 63 3.45 -6.53 15.10
N PRO A 64 3.06 -6.42 16.38
CA PRO A 64 3.14 -7.55 17.28
C PRO A 64 2.16 -8.65 16.84
N ILE A 65 2.66 -9.89 16.81
CA ILE A 65 1.87 -11.10 16.52
C ILE A 65 1.03 -11.54 17.74
N SER A 66 1.24 -10.89 18.90
CA SER A 66 0.55 -11.23 20.15
C SER A 66 -0.96 -11.18 19.99
N GLY A 67 -1.63 -12.29 20.35
CA GLY A 67 -3.09 -12.42 20.24
C GLY A 67 -3.60 -12.96 18.91
N MET A 68 -2.71 -13.22 17.94
CA MET A 68 -3.08 -13.93 16.71
C MET A 68 -3.10 -15.46 16.93
N VAL A 69 -4.09 -16.14 16.35
CA VAL A 69 -4.24 -17.59 16.45
C VAL A 69 -3.31 -18.29 15.48
N GLY A 70 -2.56 -19.29 15.94
CA GLY A 70 -1.71 -20.15 15.08
C GLY A 70 -0.22 -20.12 15.43
N ASN A 71 0.58 -20.81 14.61
CA ASN A 71 2.03 -20.85 14.73
C ASN A 71 2.69 -19.86 13.78
N TYR A 72 3.47 -18.94 14.35
CA TYR A 72 4.16 -17.86 13.64
C TYR A 72 5.69 -17.97 13.71
N ALA A 73 6.23 -19.13 14.08
CA ALA A 73 7.67 -19.38 13.98
C ALA A 73 8.14 -19.14 12.53
N GLY A 74 9.18 -18.30 12.38
CA GLY A 74 9.69 -17.93 11.06
C GLY A 74 8.76 -17.04 10.24
N LYS A 75 7.76 -16.39 10.85
CA LYS A 75 6.87 -15.42 10.21
C LYS A 75 6.92 -14.07 10.93
N THR A 76 6.60 -13.01 10.20
CA THR A 76 6.43 -11.67 10.77
C THR A 76 5.10 -11.07 10.32
N PHE A 77 4.45 -10.33 11.21
CA PHE A 77 3.25 -9.57 10.88
C PHE A 77 3.65 -8.15 10.48
N ILE A 78 3.18 -7.73 9.30
CA ILE A 78 3.47 -6.42 8.74
C ILE A 78 2.18 -5.67 8.42
N THR A 79 2.24 -4.35 8.58
CA THR A 79 1.27 -3.44 8.01
C THR A 79 1.94 -2.58 6.95
N VAL A 80 1.53 -2.74 5.70
CA VAL A 80 1.95 -1.91 4.57
C VAL A 80 1.01 -0.72 4.43
N CYS A 81 1.49 0.45 4.02
CA CYS A 81 0.63 1.61 3.75
C CYS A 81 0.71 2.08 2.30
N ILE A 82 -0.43 2.10 1.63
CA ILE A 82 -0.64 2.76 0.33
C ILE A 82 -1.29 4.12 0.59
N GLY A 83 -0.50 5.17 0.43
CA GLY A 83 -0.94 6.55 0.55
C GLY A 83 -1.76 6.99 -0.65
N LEU A 84 -2.84 7.72 -0.36
CA LEU A 84 -3.76 8.31 -1.33
C LEU A 84 -3.88 9.80 -1.04
N GLU A 85 -3.70 10.64 -2.06
CA GLU A 85 -4.00 12.08 -1.98
C GLU A 85 -5.01 12.40 -3.08
N ASN A 86 -6.22 12.77 -2.69
CA ASN A 86 -7.27 13.05 -3.67
C ASN A 86 -7.12 14.47 -4.22
N GLN A 87 -6.49 14.58 -5.38
CA GLN A 87 -6.35 15.85 -6.11
C GLN A 87 -7.47 16.08 -7.12
N SER A 88 -8.41 15.13 -7.23
CA SER A 88 -9.58 15.25 -8.09
C SER A 88 -10.64 16.16 -7.46
N GLU A 89 -11.64 16.54 -8.26
CA GLU A 89 -12.80 17.30 -7.80
C GLU A 89 -13.89 16.42 -7.19
N GLN A 90 -13.75 15.09 -7.26
CA GLN A 90 -14.77 14.13 -6.84
C GLN A 90 -14.36 13.42 -5.55
N THR A 91 -15.35 12.96 -4.77
CA THR A 91 -15.08 12.04 -3.67
C THR A 91 -14.82 10.65 -4.25
N VAL A 92 -13.74 10.00 -3.82
CA VAL A 92 -13.36 8.66 -4.30
C VAL A 92 -13.50 7.62 -3.20
N LYS A 93 -13.85 6.38 -3.58
CA LYS A 93 -13.95 5.26 -2.66
C LYS A 93 -12.61 4.52 -2.55
N MET A 94 -11.91 4.59 -1.42
CA MET A 94 -10.59 3.99 -1.18
C MET A 94 -10.61 2.45 -1.24
N GLY A 95 -11.68 1.83 -0.73
CA GLY A 95 -11.85 0.37 -0.74
C GLY A 95 -13.31 -0.03 -0.69
N ASN A 96 -13.57 -1.33 -0.56
CA ASN A 96 -14.93 -1.86 -0.51
C ASN A 96 -15.45 -2.13 0.91
N THR A 97 -14.59 -2.07 1.92
CA THR A 97 -14.90 -2.50 3.28
C THR A 97 -15.94 -1.58 3.92
N THR A 98 -17.07 -2.12 4.36
CA THR A 98 -18.04 -1.36 5.16
C THR A 98 -17.72 -1.43 6.65
N GLU A 99 -18.35 -0.58 7.47
CA GLU A 99 -18.17 -0.65 8.93
C GLU A 99 -18.60 -2.01 9.51
N THR A 100 -19.65 -2.62 8.95
CA THR A 100 -20.10 -3.98 9.32
C THR A 100 -19.04 -5.03 9.00
N GLU A 101 -18.36 -4.90 7.86
CA GLU A 101 -17.32 -5.83 7.42
C GLU A 101 -16.00 -5.64 8.20
N LEU A 102 -15.79 -4.50 8.87
CA LEU A 102 -14.58 -4.26 9.66
C LEU A 102 -14.36 -5.33 10.73
N ALA A 103 -15.41 -5.73 11.44
CA ALA A 103 -15.30 -6.75 12.48
C ALA A 103 -14.88 -8.11 11.90
N GLU A 104 -15.39 -8.45 10.71
CA GLU A 104 -15.04 -9.67 9.98
C GLU A 104 -13.60 -9.61 9.47
N VAL A 105 -13.18 -8.47 8.92
CA VAL A 105 -11.80 -8.22 8.50
C VAL A 105 -10.84 -8.35 9.68
N LEU A 106 -11.12 -7.71 10.81
CA LEU A 106 -10.29 -7.82 12.01
C LEU A 106 -10.24 -9.26 12.52
N LYS A 107 -11.38 -9.96 12.55
CA LYS A 107 -11.43 -11.38 12.94
C LYS A 107 -10.58 -12.25 12.01
N ALA A 108 -10.66 -12.04 10.70
CA ALA A 108 -9.85 -12.76 9.72
C ALA A 108 -8.35 -12.48 9.91
N ILE A 109 -7.96 -11.22 10.19
CA ILE A 109 -6.57 -10.86 10.51
C ILE A 109 -6.09 -11.63 11.76
N TYR A 110 -6.81 -11.53 12.88
CA TYR A 110 -6.39 -12.18 14.14
C TYR A 110 -6.39 -13.71 14.05
N ASN A 111 -7.28 -14.31 13.27
CA ASN A 111 -7.31 -15.76 13.08
C ASN A 111 -6.40 -16.24 11.94
N ASN A 112 -5.74 -15.33 11.20
CA ASN A 112 -4.98 -15.64 9.99
C ASN A 112 -5.82 -16.44 8.97
N GLN A 113 -7.05 -15.96 8.73
CA GLN A 113 -8.06 -16.52 7.84
C GLN A 113 -8.35 -15.58 6.67
N TYR A 114 -7.31 -15.05 6.02
CA TYR A 114 -7.46 -14.07 4.95
C TYR A 114 -8.30 -14.60 3.77
N GLU A 115 -8.29 -15.91 3.54
CA GLU A 115 -9.06 -16.60 2.51
C GLU A 115 -10.58 -16.56 2.72
N THR A 116 -11.05 -16.23 3.93
CA THR A 116 -12.48 -16.07 4.20
C THR A 116 -13.02 -14.71 3.77
N LEU A 117 -12.12 -13.77 3.46
CA LEU A 117 -12.50 -12.43 2.98
C LEU A 117 -12.89 -12.48 1.51
N GLY A 118 -13.75 -11.54 1.11
CA GLY A 118 -14.22 -11.41 -0.26
C GLY A 118 -13.13 -10.94 -1.24
N LYS A 119 -13.57 -10.44 -2.40
CA LYS A 119 -12.66 -9.89 -3.40
C LYS A 119 -11.86 -8.72 -2.81
N SER A 120 -10.53 -8.78 -2.93
CA SER A 120 -9.62 -7.70 -2.58
C SER A 120 -9.27 -6.81 -3.78
N ASP A 121 -9.02 -5.54 -3.50
CA ASP A 121 -8.43 -4.58 -4.46
C ASP A 121 -6.92 -4.79 -4.63
N PHE A 122 -6.32 -5.68 -3.82
CA PHE A 122 -4.91 -5.96 -3.77
C PHE A 122 -4.56 -7.40 -4.17
N LYS A 123 -3.36 -7.56 -4.71
CA LYS A 123 -2.69 -8.85 -4.83
C LYS A 123 -1.27 -8.71 -4.32
N MET A 124 -0.91 -9.50 -3.31
CA MET A 124 0.42 -9.49 -2.72
C MET A 124 1.15 -10.80 -3.03
N THR A 125 2.40 -10.69 -3.46
CA THR A 125 3.28 -11.82 -3.76
C THR A 125 4.66 -11.55 -3.19
N SER A 126 5.28 -12.54 -2.58
CA SER A 126 6.69 -12.52 -2.18
C SER A 126 7.50 -13.44 -3.08
N ASP A 127 8.82 -13.45 -2.86
CA ASP A 127 9.73 -14.44 -3.43
C ASP A 127 9.30 -15.90 -3.16
N SER A 128 8.50 -16.12 -2.12
CA SER A 128 7.97 -17.43 -1.72
C SER A 128 6.56 -17.74 -2.26
N GLY A 129 5.95 -16.82 -3.01
CA GLY A 129 4.60 -16.95 -3.57
C GLY A 129 3.57 -16.01 -2.96
N LYS A 130 2.28 -16.32 -3.18
CA LYS A 130 1.15 -15.45 -2.80
C LYS A 130 1.08 -15.22 -1.30
N ILE A 131 0.72 -14.00 -0.91
CA ILE A 131 0.54 -13.58 0.47
C ILE A 131 -0.94 -13.32 0.75
N GLY A 132 -1.47 -14.00 1.78
CA GLY A 132 -2.78 -13.67 2.36
C GLY A 132 -2.72 -12.32 3.06
N HIS A 133 -3.73 -11.49 2.84
CA HIS A 133 -3.76 -10.12 3.35
C HIS A 133 -5.19 -9.64 3.57
N ALA A 134 -5.31 -8.53 4.30
CA ALA A 134 -6.55 -7.79 4.45
C ALA A 134 -6.27 -6.28 4.46
N GLU A 135 -7.19 -5.49 3.93
CA GLU A 135 -7.03 -4.05 3.80
C GLU A 135 -8.05 -3.26 4.62
N ILE A 136 -7.61 -2.14 5.19
CA ILE A 136 -8.47 -1.18 5.88
C ILE A 136 -8.07 0.24 5.47
N GLY A 137 -9.02 1.03 5.00
CA GLY A 137 -8.83 2.43 4.64
C GLY A 137 -8.93 3.37 5.85
N TYR A 138 -7.98 4.29 5.98
CA TYR A 138 -7.94 5.31 7.04
C TYR A 138 -7.73 6.70 6.44
N LEU A 139 -8.34 7.73 7.03
CA LEU A 139 -7.95 9.11 6.73
C LEU A 139 -6.67 9.47 7.47
N THR A 140 -5.87 10.28 6.81
CA THR A 140 -4.64 10.83 7.36
C THR A 140 -4.63 12.35 7.28
N ASP A 141 -3.85 12.97 8.14
CA ASP A 141 -3.44 14.36 8.05
C ASP A 141 -1.94 14.48 8.38
N GLU A 142 -1.44 15.71 8.53
CA GLU A 142 -0.04 16.00 8.82
C GLU A 142 0.45 15.36 10.14
N THR A 143 -0.45 15.04 11.06
CA THR A 143 -0.13 14.43 12.36
C THR A 143 -0.20 12.90 12.35
N GLY A 144 -0.68 12.30 11.25
CA GLY A 144 -0.79 10.87 11.08
C GLY A 144 -2.23 10.41 10.87
N LEU A 145 -2.64 9.34 11.56
CA LEU A 145 -3.99 8.79 11.43
C LEU A 145 -5.04 9.71 12.06
N LYS A 146 -6.03 10.10 11.27
CA LYS A 146 -7.17 10.91 11.70
C LYS A 146 -8.40 10.07 12.08
N SER A 147 -8.51 8.84 11.56
CA SER A 147 -9.61 7.92 11.86
C SER A 147 -9.13 6.59 12.42
N TYR A 148 -9.99 5.95 13.23
CA TYR A 148 -9.71 4.65 13.88
C TYR A 148 -10.56 3.48 13.31
N GLY A 149 -11.23 3.69 12.18
CA GLY A 149 -12.06 2.68 11.53
C GLY A 149 -12.16 2.91 10.03
N VAL A 150 -12.88 2.02 9.35
CA VAL A 150 -13.01 2.02 7.90
C VAL A 150 -13.53 3.36 7.42
N ARG A 151 -12.74 4.01 6.59
CA ARG A 151 -13.23 5.12 5.78
C ARG A 151 -13.08 4.75 4.33
N ASP A 152 -14.24 4.59 3.72
CA ASP A 152 -14.32 4.32 2.30
C ASP A 152 -14.17 5.60 1.50
N ASN A 153 -14.63 6.75 1.97
CA ASN A 153 -14.66 7.96 1.15
C ASN A 153 -13.50 8.90 1.46
N LEU A 154 -12.80 9.32 0.41
CA LEU A 154 -11.75 10.32 0.42
C LEU A 154 -12.22 11.54 -0.39
N LYS A 155 -12.52 12.65 0.26
CA LYS A 155 -13.02 13.87 -0.41
C LYS A 155 -11.90 14.60 -1.14
N PRO A 156 -12.22 15.54 -2.05
CA PRO A 156 -11.22 16.42 -2.66
C PRO A 156 -10.31 17.06 -1.61
N LYS A 157 -8.99 17.05 -1.87
CA LYS A 157 -7.92 17.58 -1.02
C LYS A 157 -7.70 16.83 0.30
N GLU A 158 -8.38 15.71 0.53
CA GLU A 158 -8.07 14.83 1.66
C GLU A 158 -6.97 13.84 1.31
N THR A 159 -6.30 13.37 2.36
CA THR A 159 -5.31 12.28 2.28
C THR A 159 -5.78 11.08 3.08
N GLY A 160 -5.41 9.90 2.61
CA GLY A 160 -5.71 8.64 3.28
C GLY A 160 -4.58 7.64 3.12
N CYS A 161 -4.66 6.58 3.90
CA CYS A 161 -3.80 5.42 3.80
C CYS A 161 -4.67 4.16 3.81
N ILE A 162 -4.51 3.33 2.79
CA ILE A 162 -4.98 1.95 2.86
C ILE A 162 -3.89 1.13 3.52
N LYS A 163 -4.18 0.62 4.72
CA LYS A 163 -3.30 -0.29 5.43
C LYS A 163 -3.58 -1.71 5.01
N ILE A 164 -2.55 -2.42 4.60
CA ILE A 164 -2.61 -3.82 4.21
C ILE A 164 -1.91 -4.65 5.29
N TYR A 165 -2.67 -5.49 5.98
CA TYR A 165 -2.24 -6.38 7.05
C TYR A 165 -1.88 -7.73 6.46
N ALA A 166 -0.67 -8.21 6.70
CA ALA A 166 -0.20 -9.46 6.14
C ALA A 166 0.79 -10.17 7.06
N VAL A 167 0.70 -11.50 7.11
CA VAL A 167 1.71 -12.35 7.73
C VAL A 167 2.60 -12.89 6.63
N VAL A 168 3.89 -12.61 6.71
CA VAL A 168 4.87 -12.95 5.67
C VAL A 168 6.02 -13.79 6.25
N PRO A 169 6.72 -14.61 5.44
CA PRO A 169 7.91 -15.34 5.89
C PRO A 169 8.97 -14.37 6.42
N SER A 170 9.57 -14.60 7.59
CA SER A 170 10.53 -13.66 8.19
C SER A 170 11.80 -13.39 7.38
N ASN A 171 12.07 -14.20 6.35
CA ASN A 171 13.21 -14.08 5.44
C ASN A 171 12.84 -13.51 4.07
N TRP A 172 11.68 -12.87 3.93
CA TRP A 172 11.29 -12.19 2.69
C TRP A 172 12.29 -11.09 2.32
N GLU A 173 12.57 -10.92 1.02
CA GLU A 173 13.41 -9.83 0.51
C GLU A 173 12.58 -8.79 -0.22
N GLN A 174 11.66 -9.25 -1.06
CA GLN A 174 10.75 -8.39 -1.81
C GLN A 174 9.29 -8.86 -1.72
N ILE A 175 8.39 -7.88 -1.76
CA ILE A 175 6.96 -8.07 -1.88
C ILE A 175 6.45 -7.21 -3.04
N GLY A 176 5.85 -7.86 -4.03
CA GLY A 176 5.11 -7.25 -5.11
C GLY A 176 3.67 -7.01 -4.68
N ILE A 177 3.18 -5.80 -4.92
CA ILE A 177 1.82 -5.36 -4.57
C ILE A 177 1.16 -4.85 -5.84
N GLN A 178 0.11 -5.52 -6.31
CA GLN A 178 -0.76 -4.98 -7.36
C GLN A 178 -1.97 -4.36 -6.70
N TYR A 179 -2.30 -3.12 -7.07
CA TYR A 179 -3.46 -2.39 -6.58
C TYR A 179 -4.37 -2.03 -7.76
N THR A 180 -5.60 -2.50 -7.70
CA THR A 180 -6.69 -2.11 -8.60
C THR A 180 -7.75 -1.38 -7.78
N PRO A 181 -7.67 -0.05 -7.65
CA PRO A 181 -8.60 0.74 -6.85
C PRO A 181 -10.06 0.54 -7.24
N TYR A 182 -10.93 0.53 -6.24
CA TYR A 182 -12.38 0.54 -6.43
C TYR A 182 -12.86 1.68 -7.34
N PHE A 183 -12.28 2.87 -7.21
CA PHE A 183 -12.63 4.05 -8.02
C PHE A 183 -12.08 4.02 -9.46
N ALA A 184 -11.23 3.05 -9.80
CA ALA A 184 -10.74 2.84 -11.17
C ALA A 184 -10.51 1.33 -11.42
N PRO A 185 -11.59 0.53 -11.53
CA PRO A 185 -11.52 -0.94 -11.50
C PRO A 185 -10.79 -1.57 -12.70
N ASN A 186 -10.46 -0.78 -13.73
CA ASN A 186 -9.73 -1.20 -14.92
C ASN A 186 -8.27 -0.74 -14.93
N GLU A 187 -7.85 0.01 -13.92
CA GLU A 187 -6.48 0.49 -13.77
C GLU A 187 -5.77 -0.24 -12.64
N THR A 188 -4.77 -1.04 -12.99
CA THR A 188 -3.90 -1.68 -12.00
C THR A 188 -2.56 -0.97 -11.95
N ARG A 189 -2.05 -0.72 -10.75
CA ARG A 189 -0.66 -0.25 -10.52
C ARG A 189 0.11 -1.29 -9.74
N SER A 190 1.38 -1.45 -10.09
CA SER A 190 2.29 -2.39 -9.44
C SER A 190 3.29 -1.63 -8.59
N PHE A 191 3.49 -2.07 -7.36
CA PHE A 191 4.46 -1.53 -6.43
C PHE A 191 5.41 -2.62 -5.95
N VAL A 192 6.64 -2.25 -5.61
CA VAL A 192 7.61 -3.15 -4.99
C VAL A 192 8.01 -2.62 -3.62
N LEU A 193 7.84 -3.47 -2.62
CA LEU A 193 8.27 -3.25 -1.25
C LEU A 193 9.50 -4.11 -0.98
N ASN A 194 10.60 -3.49 -0.55
CA ASN A 194 11.80 -4.22 -0.11
C ASN A 194 11.83 -4.28 1.41
N ARG A 195 12.49 -5.29 1.95
CA ARG A 195 12.71 -5.45 3.40
C ARG A 195 13.35 -4.24 4.06
N ALA A 196 14.16 -3.48 3.33
CA ALA A 196 14.79 -2.26 3.84
C ALA A 196 13.79 -1.09 4.05
N ASN A 197 12.57 -1.16 3.52
CA ASN A 197 11.61 -0.04 3.51
C ASN A 197 10.71 0.02 4.75
N LYS A 198 11.29 -0.22 5.93
CA LYS A 198 10.60 -0.13 7.22
C LYS A 198 10.39 1.34 7.63
N LEU A 199 9.20 1.65 8.14
CA LEU A 199 8.78 2.95 8.70
C LEU A 199 9.03 3.09 10.21
#